data_AF-A0A257MM66-F1
#
_entry.id   AF-A0A257MM66-F1
#
_cell.length_a   1.000
_cell.length_b   1.000
_cell.length_c   1.000
_cell.angle_alpha   90.00
_cell.angle_beta   90.00
_cell.angle_gamma   90.00
#
_symmetry.space_group_name_H-M   'P 1'
#
loop_
_entity.id
_entity.type
_entity.pdbx_description
1 polymer ?
#
loop_
_entity_poly.entity_id
_entity_poly.type
_entity_poly.pdbx_seq_one_letter_code
_entity_poly.pdbx_strand_id
1 'polypeptide(L)' 'MQKEAYLLGVPCITLRDETEWVETVDDGWNVLVGPNREDIVNAVRCFEPDHERQDVFGKGDASARIVELVAKLAER' A
#
# COMPACT_ATOMS: atom_id res chain seq x y z
N MET A 1 -5.24 8.18 1.67
CA MET A 1 -4.54 7.24 2.56
C MET A 1 -4.58 5.87 1.88
N GLN A 2 -3.60 5.58 1.01
CA GLN A 2 -3.52 4.30 0.28
C GLN A 2 -2.59 3.33 1.02
N LYS A 3 -1.37 3.79 1.34
CA LYS A 3 -0.39 3.04 2.11
C LYS A 3 -0.89 2.59 3.48
N GLU A 4 -1.63 3.44 4.19
CA GLU A 4 -2.14 3.10 5.52
C GLU A 4 -3.24 2.04 5.45
N ALA A 5 -4.10 2.09 4.43
CA ALA A 5 -5.11 1.05 4.20
C ALA A 5 -4.43 -0.31 3.97
N TYR A 6 -3.40 -0.33 3.13
CA TYR A 6 -2.55 -1.50 2.92
C TYR A 6 -1.96 -2.01 4.25
N LEU A 7 -1.24 -1.16 5.00
CA LEU A 7 -0.62 -1.57 6.28
C LEU A 7 -1.63 -2.16 7.28
N LEU A 8 -2.87 -1.68 7.27
CA LEU A 8 -3.95 -2.13 8.15
C LEU A 8 -4.71 -3.36 7.62
N GLY A 9 -4.35 -3.89 6.45
CA GLY A 9 -5.08 -5.01 5.84
C GLY A 9 -6.50 -4.61 5.42
N VAL A 10 -6.67 -3.39 4.92
CA VAL A 10 -7.96 -2.88 4.40
C VAL A 10 -7.84 -2.71 2.88
N PRO A 11 -8.67 -3.40 2.08
CA PRO A 11 -8.68 -3.22 0.62
C PRO A 11 -8.96 -1.76 0.24
N CYS A 12 -8.23 -1.25 -0.75
CA CYS A 12 -8.31 0.16 -1.17
C CYS A 12 -8.79 0.30 -2.61
N ILE A 13 -9.76 1.18 -2.86
CA ILE A 13 -10.15 1.61 -4.20
C ILE A 13 -9.73 3.07 -4.35
N THR A 14 -8.79 3.34 -5.24
CA THR A 14 -8.21 4.67 -5.47
C THR A 14 -8.86 5.32 -6.68
N LEU A 15 -9.57 6.44 -6.47
CA LEU A 15 -10.23 7.22 -7.51
C LEU A 15 -9.25 8.16 -8.24
N ARG A 16 -8.20 7.60 -8.83
CA ARG A 16 -7.15 8.29 -9.61
C ARG A 16 -6.65 7.34 -10.70
N ASP A 17 -6.09 7.90 -11.77
CA ASP A 17 -5.48 7.12 -12.84
C ASP A 17 -4.07 6.63 -12.49
N GLU A 18 -3.44 7.23 -11.48
CA GLU A 18 -2.05 6.97 -11.08
C GLU A 18 -1.89 6.91 -9.55
N THR A 19 -0.84 6.23 -9.10
CA THR A 19 -0.44 6.19 -7.70
C THR A 19 1.07 6.14 -7.51
N GLU A 20 1.52 6.75 -6.43
CA GLU A 20 2.89 6.68 -5.92
C GLU A 20 3.15 5.39 -5.11
N TRP A 21 2.12 4.55 -4.89
CA TRP A 21 2.16 3.31 -4.10
C TRP A 21 1.88 2.08 -4.97
N VAL A 22 2.63 1.93 -6.06
CA VAL A 22 2.45 0.86 -7.05
C VAL A 22 2.50 -0.53 -6.43
N GLU A 23 3.30 -0.71 -5.38
CA GLU A 23 3.45 -1.98 -4.68
C GLU A 23 2.13 -2.45 -4.04
N THR A 24 1.23 -1.52 -3.69
CA THR A 24 -0.10 -1.87 -3.15
C THR A 24 -1.05 -2.40 -4.22
N VAL A 25 -0.86 -1.95 -5.47
CA VAL A 25 -1.63 -2.41 -6.63
C VAL A 25 -1.06 -3.73 -7.13
N ASP A 26 0.27 -3.83 -7.21
CA ASP A 26 0.98 -5.04 -7.62
C ASP A 26 0.70 -6.22 -6.67
N ASP A 27 0.57 -5.96 -5.36
CA ASP A 27 0.18 -6.95 -4.35
C ASP A 27 -1.35 -7.20 -4.32
N GLY A 28 -2.15 -6.53 -5.15
CA GLY A 28 -3.59 -6.79 -5.27
C GLY A 28 -4.47 -6.23 -4.12
N TRP A 29 -3.90 -5.42 -3.23
CA TRP A 29 -4.62 -4.81 -2.09
C TRP A 29 -5.16 -3.40 -2.38
N ASN A 30 -4.81 -2.84 -3.53
CA ASN A 30 -5.31 -1.57 -4.03
C ASN A 30 -5.66 -1.68 -5.51
N VAL A 31 -6.72 -1.00 -5.95
CA VAL A 31 -7.08 -0.90 -7.36
C VAL A 31 -7.29 0.56 -7.74
N LEU A 32 -6.77 0.94 -8.91
CA LEU A 32 -7.00 2.26 -9.49
C LEU A 32 -8.27 2.23 -10.33
N VAL A 33 -9.17 3.18 -10.07
CA VAL A 33 -10.41 3.34 -10.81
C VAL A 33 -10.55 4.80 -11.22
N GLY A 34 -10.73 5.04 -12.51
CA GLY A 34 -10.98 6.38 -13.04
C GLY A 34 -12.35 6.94 -12.63
N PRO A 35 -12.76 8.10 -13.17
CA PRO A 35 -13.99 8.80 -12.76
C PRO A 35 -15.28 8.17 -13.30
N ASN A 36 -15.21 7.04 -14.01
CA ASN A 36 -16.39 6.39 -14.57
C ASN A 36 -17.24 5.77 -13.44
N ARG A 37 -18.51 6.18 -13.37
CA ARG A 37 -19.45 5.72 -12.34
C ARG A 37 -19.64 4.20 -12.33
N GLU A 38 -19.75 3.58 -13.49
CA GLU A 38 -19.99 2.13 -13.60
C GLU A 38 -18.78 1.35 -13.09
N ASP A 39 -17.57 1.79 -13.43
CA ASP A 39 -16.32 1.18 -12.96
C ASP A 39 -16.17 1.31 -11.45
N ILE A 40 -16.48 2.48 -10.88
CA ILE A 40 -16.46 2.73 -9.43
C ILE A 40 -17.44 1.79 -8.70
N VAL A 41 -18.68 1.71 -9.20
CA VAL A 41 -19.71 0.83 -8.61
C VAL A 41 -19.31 -0.63 -8.72
N ASN A 42 -18.72 -1.03 -9.84
CA ASN A 42 -18.24 -2.40 -10.04
C ASN A 42 -17.10 -2.72 -9.06
N ALA A 43 -16.09 -1.85 -8.95
CA ALA A 43 -14.99 -2.04 -8.01
C ALA A 43 -15.48 -2.19 -6.57
N VAL A 44 -16.40 -1.34 -6.10
CA VAL A 44 -16.97 -1.44 -4.75
C VAL A 44 -17.68 -2.77 -4.49
N ARG A 45 -18.28 -3.38 -5.51
CA ARG A 45 -19.05 -4.63 -5.37
C ARG A 45 -18.20 -5.89 -5.50
N CYS A 46 -17.11 -5.81 -6.26
CA CYS A 46 -16.41 -6.99 -6.76
C CYS A 46 -14.94 -7.04 -6.32
N PHE A 47 -14.35 -5.94 -5.86
CA PHE A 47 -12.95 -5.90 -5.48
C PHE A 47 -12.73 -6.56 -4.11
N GLU A 48 -11.99 -7.66 -4.13
CA GLU A 48 -11.53 -8.38 -2.95
C GLU A 48 -10.12 -8.91 -3.24
N PRO A 49 -9.14 -8.71 -2.34
CA PRO A 49 -7.82 -9.32 -2.49
C PRO A 49 -7.92 -10.84 -2.47
N ASP A 50 -7.18 -11.52 -3.35
CA ASP A 50 -7.24 -12.98 -3.51
C ASP A 50 -6.13 -13.74 -2.75
N HIS A 51 -5.23 -13.02 -2.08
CA HIS A 51 -4.15 -13.58 -1.28
C HIS A 51 -3.78 -12.71 -0.06
N GLU A 52 -2.99 -13.29 0.85
CA GLU A 52 -2.50 -12.57 2.03
C GLU A 52 -1.55 -11.44 1.64
N ARG A 53 -1.67 -10.32 2.36
CA ARG A 53 -0.85 -9.14 2.16
C ARG A 53 0.62 -9.42 2.44
N GLN A 54 1.48 -8.94 1.55
CA GLN A 54 2.93 -8.97 1.79
C GLN A 54 3.41 -7.84 2.71
N ASP A 55 4.62 -8.00 3.26
CA ASP A 55 5.27 -6.97 4.07
C ASP A 55 6.10 -6.00 3.20
N VAL A 56 5.55 -5.48 2.08
CA VAL A 56 6.31 -4.65 1.12
C VAL A 56 6.84 -3.34 1.71
N PHE A 57 6.20 -2.84 2.78
CA PHE A 57 6.65 -1.66 3.53
C PHE A 57 7.39 -1.99 4.83
N GLY A 58 7.76 -3.25 5.03
CA GLY A 58 8.48 -3.73 6.20
C GLY A 58 7.57 -4.15 7.37
N LYS A 59 8.22 -4.51 8.48
CA LYS A 59 7.59 -5.21 9.62
C LYS A 59 7.38 -4.32 10.85
N GLY A 60 7.49 -3.01 10.69
CA GLY A 60 7.38 -2.03 11.78
C GLY A 60 8.68 -1.80 12.57
N ASP A 61 9.82 -2.31 12.11
CA ASP A 61 11.14 -2.19 12.73
C ASP A 61 12.02 -1.07 12.14
N ALA A 62 11.45 -0.23 11.28
CA ALA A 62 12.19 0.79 10.54
C ALA A 62 12.96 1.76 11.45
N SER A 63 12.37 2.19 12.57
CA SER A 63 13.01 3.12 13.51
C SER A 63 14.28 2.54 14.12
N ALA A 64 14.23 1.29 14.58
CA ALA A 64 15.37 0.60 15.17
C ALA A 64 16.53 0.48 14.17
N ARG A 65 16.22 0.10 12.92
CA ARG A 65 17.21 -0.01 11.83
C ARG A 65 17.83 1.32 11.45
N ILE A 66 17.04 2.39 11.40
CA ILE A 66 17.54 3.75 11.11
C ILE A 66 18.48 4.22 12.21
N VAL A 67 18.10 4.05 13.48
CA VAL A 67 18.94 4.42 14.63
C VAL A 67 20.28 3.69 14.58
N GLU A 68 20.26 2.38 14.34
CA GLU A 68 21.49 1.58 14.21
C GLU A 68 22.41 2.11 13.09
N LEU A 69 21.84 2.44 11.93
CA LEU A 69 22.60 2.95 10.79
C LEU A 69 23.21 4.33 11.08
N VAL A 70 22.44 5.24 11.66
CA VAL A 70 22.91 6.59 12.01
C VAL A 70 24.01 6.53 13.06
N ALA A 71 23.87 5.68 14.08
CA ALA A 71 24.91 5.47 15.09
C ALA A 71 26.24 5.00 14.46
N LYS A 72 26.19 4.00 13.56
CA LYS A 72 27.37 3.52 12.82
C LYS A 72 28.02 4.59 11.94
N LEU A 73 27.25 5.52 11.40
CA LEU A 73 27.80 6.63 10.60
C LEU A 73 28.46 7.71 11.46
N ALA A 74 27.97 7.91 12.69
CA ALA A 74 28.52 8.90 13.63
C ALA A 74 29.85 8.44 14.28
N GLU A 75 30.12 7.14 14.30
CA GLU A 75 31.36 6.54 14.81
C GLU A 75 32.49 6.49 13.76
N ARG A 76 32.22 6.89 12.51
CA ARG A 76 33.20 7.01 11.42
C ARG A 76 33.79 8.41 11.33
#